data_AF-A0A173YP78-F1
#
_entry.id   AF-A0A173YP78-F1
#
_cell.length_a   1.000
_cell.length_b   1.000
_cell.length_c   1.000
_cell.angle_alpha   90.00
_cell.angle_beta   90.00
_cell.angle_gamma   90.00
#
_symmetry.space_group_name_H-M   'P 1'
#
loop_
_entity.id
_entity.type
_entity.pdbx_description
1 polymer ?
#
loop_
_entity_poly.entity_id
_entity_poly.type
_entity_poly.pdbx_seq_one_letter_code
_entity_poly.pdbx_strand_id
1 'polypeptide(L)' 'MLKNSSVSIAKNRLRTLVISDRVQCTPSAYEHICKDLYETLSKYMELTEDNFQVEINRSQIVIKIAGEET' A
#
# COMPACT_ATOMS: atom_id res chain seq x y z
N MET A 1 -3.28 -22.69 -14.56
CA MET A 1 -3.80 -21.56 -13.76
C MET A 1 -4.20 -22.10 -12.38
N LEU A 2 -3.47 -21.73 -11.33
CA LEU A 2 -3.88 -22.06 -9.95
C LEU A 2 -5.20 -21.32 -9.66
N LYS A 3 -6.28 -22.08 -9.50
CA LYS A 3 -7.60 -21.53 -9.19
C LYS A 3 -7.55 -21.09 -7.72
N ASN A 4 -7.64 -19.78 -7.47
CA ASN A 4 -7.69 -19.27 -6.10
C ASN A 4 -8.85 -19.96 -5.36
N SER A 5 -8.55 -20.61 -4.24
CA SER A 5 -9.57 -21.23 -3.39
C SER A 5 -10.61 -20.19 -2.99
N SER A 6 -11.88 -20.60 -2.86
CA SER A 6 -12.96 -19.75 -2.32
C SER A 6 -12.56 -19.11 -0.99
N VAL A 7 -11.79 -19.82 -0.17
CA VAL A 7 -11.23 -19.33 1.09
C VAL A 7 -10.24 -18.18 0.87
N SER A 8 -9.37 -18.28 -0.14
CA SER A 8 -8.41 -17.21 -0.47
C SER A 8 -9.12 -15.96 -0.96
N ILE A 9 -10.16 -16.13 -1.78
CA ILE A 9 -10.96 -15.01 -2.29
C ILE A 9 -11.68 -14.32 -1.13
N ALA A 10 -12.31 -15.08 -0.24
CA ALA A 10 -12.99 -14.54 0.93
C ALA A 10 -12.02 -13.78 1.86
N LYS A 11 -10.83 -14.34 2.12
CA LYS A 11 -9.78 -13.68 2.93
C LYS A 11 -9.35 -12.35 2.34
N ASN A 12 -9.09 -12.28 1.03
CA ASN A 12 -8.67 -11.04 0.37
C ASN A 12 -9.77 -9.96 0.46
N ARG A 13 -11.03 -10.32 0.21
CA ARG A 13 -12.16 -9.38 0.33
C ARG A 13 -12.29 -8.81 1.75
N LEU A 14 -12.18 -9.68 2.77
CA LEU A 14 -12.23 -9.24 4.16
C LEU A 14 -11.06 -8.32 4.51
N ARG A 15 -9.84 -8.64 4.04
CA ARG A 15 -8.67 -7.80 4.25
C ARG A 15 -8.87 -6.41 3.67
N THR A 16 -9.34 -6.31 2.42
CA THR A 16 -9.64 -5.02 1.77
C THR A 16 -10.67 -4.22 2.58
N LEU A 17 -11.78 -4.85 2.98
CA LEU A 17 -12.81 -4.19 3.79
C LEU A 17 -12.27 -3.65 5.12
N VAL A 18 -11.49 -4.47 5.85
CA VAL A 18 -10.92 -4.08 7.15
C VAL A 18 -9.91 -2.94 7.01
N ILE A 19 -9.08 -2.96 5.96
CA ILE A 19 -8.12 -1.88 5.70
C ILE A 19 -8.86 -0.59 5.38
N SER A 20 -9.84 -0.62 4.47
CA SER A 20 -10.63 0.56 4.12
C SER A 20 -11.36 1.17 5.31
N ASP A 21 -11.94 0.33 6.17
CA ASP A 21 -12.61 0.80 7.39
C ASP A 21 -11.64 1.47 8.38
N ARG A 22 -10.47 0.84 8.62
CA ARG A 22 -9.46 1.38 9.57
C ARG A 22 -8.81 2.66 9.10
N VAL A 23 -8.54 2.77 7.80
CA VAL A 23 -7.91 3.96 7.19
C VAL A 23 -8.94 5.04 6.86
N GLN A 24 -10.23 4.72 6.89
CA GLN A 24 -11.32 5.59 6.43
C GLN A 24 -11.11 6.09 5.00
N CYS A 25 -10.57 5.23 4.13
CA CYS A 25 -10.34 5.54 2.73
C CYS A 25 -10.86 4.42 1.82
N THR A 26 -11.26 4.76 0.60
CA THR A 26 -11.59 3.73 -0.40
C THR A 26 -10.31 3.03 -0.85
N PRO A 27 -10.38 1.75 -1.31
CA PRO A 27 -9.21 1.06 -1.87
C PRO A 27 -8.59 1.83 -3.03
N SER A 28 -9.42 2.42 -3.91
CA SER A 28 -8.95 3.24 -5.02
C SER A 28 -8.19 4.49 -4.58
N ALA A 29 -8.66 5.17 -3.52
CA ALA A 29 -7.96 6.32 -2.97
C ALA A 29 -6.61 5.91 -2.36
N TYR A 30 -6.56 4.79 -1.65
CA TYR A 30 -5.31 4.24 -1.11
C TYR A 30 -4.28 4.01 -2.23
N GLU A 31 -4.70 3.35 -3.32
CA GLU A 31 -3.83 3.05 -4.47
C GLU A 31 -3.33 4.32 -5.15
N HIS A 32 -4.21 5.32 -5.37
CA HIS A 32 -3.82 6.60 -5.93
C HIS A 32 -2.82 7.35 -5.04
N ILE A 33 -3.05 7.41 -3.73
CA ILE A 33 -2.13 8.06 -2.80
C ILE A 33 -0.75 7.39 -2.85
N CYS A 34 -0.69 6.05 -2.81
CA CYS A 34 0.58 5.34 -2.90
C CYS A 34 1.34 5.64 -4.19
N LYS A 35 0.61 5.67 -5.31
CA LYS A 35 1.18 5.97 -6.63
C LYS A 35 1.69 7.41 -6.73
N ASP A 36 0.89 8.38 -6.29
CA ASP A 36 1.25 9.80 -6.33
C ASP A 36 2.50 10.09 -5.47
N LEU A 37 2.59 9.44 -4.29
CA LEU A 37 3.77 9.52 -3.44
C LEU A 37 5.01 8.94 -4.13
N TYR A 38 4.90 7.75 -4.72
CA TYR A 38 5.99 7.12 -5.47
C TYR A 38 6.47 8.00 -6.63
N GLU A 39 5.57 8.46 -7.50
CA GLU A 39 5.91 9.27 -8.67
C GLU A 39 6.50 10.63 -8.28
N THR A 40 6.01 11.23 -7.19
CA THR A 40 6.52 12.52 -6.73
C THR A 40 7.92 12.38 -6.13
N LEU A 41 8.14 11.39 -5.27
CA LEU A 41 9.45 11.16 -4.65
C LEU A 41 10.49 10.66 -5.65
N SER A 42 10.08 9.87 -6.65
CA SER A 42 10.96 9.38 -7.72
C SER A 42 11.59 10.51 -8.55
N LYS A 43 11.07 11.74 -8.48
CA LYS A 43 11.68 12.93 -9.11
C LYS A 43 12.95 13.40 -8.40
N TYR A 44 13.11 13.02 -7.14
CA TYR A 44 14.18 13.51 -6.26
C TYR A 44 15.13 12.40 -5.79
N MET A 45 14.75 11.13 -5.96
CA MET A 45 15.52 9.97 -5.51
C MET A 45 15.24 8.75 -6.40
N GLU A 46 16.21 7.84 -6.50
CA GLU A 46 16.02 6.57 -7.22
C GLU A 46 15.24 5.59 -6.34
N LEU A 47 13.97 5.38 -6.71
CA LEU A 47 13.08 4.43 -6.06
C LEU A 47 12.82 3.23 -6.97
N THR A 48 12.63 2.07 -6.35
CA THR A 48 12.18 0.83 -6.96
C THR A 48 10.98 0.31 -6.17
N GLU A 49 10.14 -0.51 -6.80
CA GLU A 49 8.98 -1.10 -6.12
C GLU A 49 9.40 -1.95 -4.90
N ASP A 50 10.61 -2.50 -4.91
CA ASP A 50 11.14 -3.30 -3.80
C ASP A 50 11.65 -2.45 -2.64
N ASN A 51 12.12 -1.23 -2.89
CA ASN A 51 12.70 -0.36 -1.88
C ASN A 51 11.74 0.69 -1.33
N PHE A 52 10.53 0.83 -1.90
CA PHE A 52 9.56 1.84 -1.50
C PHE A 52 8.26 1.22 -1.01
N GLN A 53 7.92 1.44 0.26
CA GLN A 53 6.66 0.96 0.84
C GLN A 53 5.91 2.07 1.58
N VAL A 54 4.62 2.18 1.29
CA VAL A 54 3.70 3.11 1.97
C VAL A 54 2.73 2.33 2.85
N GLU A 55 2.68 2.68 4.12
CA GLU A 55 1.70 2.19 5.09
C GLU A 55 0.85 3.35 5.60
N ILE A 56 -0.44 3.33 5.24
CA ILE A 56 -1.41 4.31 5.74
C ILE A 56 -2.13 3.72 6.94
N ASN A 57 -2.05 4.40 8.07
CA ASN A 57 -2.80 4.12 9.29
C ASN A 57 -3.77 5.26 9.58
N ARG A 58 -4.72 5.04 10.49
CA ARG A 58 -5.75 6.04 10.84
C ARG A 58 -5.20 7.43 11.21
N SER A 59 -4.01 7.49 11.78
CA SER A 59 -3.40 8.74 12.29
C SER A 59 -2.10 9.13 11.62
N GLN A 60 -1.52 8.28 10.76
CA GLN A 60 -0.19 8.50 10.21
C GLN A 60 -0.01 7.81 8.86
N ILE A 61 0.83 8.42 8.02
CA ILE A 61 1.34 7.82 6.79
C ILE A 61 2.82 7.55 7.06
N VAL A 62 3.22 6.28 6.95
CA VAL A 62 4.62 5.85 7.11
C VAL A 62 5.14 5.46 5.74
N ILE A 63 6.22 6.12 5.32
CA ILE A 63 6.95 5.79 4.10
C ILE A 63 8.24 5.10 4.55
N LYS A 64 8.47 3.88 4.08
CA LYS A 64 9.69 3.10 4.35
C LYS A 64 10.48 3.04 3.06
N ILE A 65 11.75 3.46 3.13
CA ILE A 65 12.68 3.43 2.01
C ILE A 65 13.86 2.53 2.41
N ALA A 66 14.10 1.46 1.66
CA ALA A 66 15.22 0.56 1.96
C ALA A 66 16.55 1.24 1.57
N GLY A 67 17.46 1.38 2.54
CA GLY A 67 18.78 2.01 2.36
C GLY A 67 19.07 3.17 3.32
N GLU A 68 18.08 3.63 4.10
CA GLU A 68 18.35 4.48 5.27
C GLU A 68 18.84 3.61 6.43
N GLU A 69 20.16 3.44 6.52
CA GLU A 69 20.82 2.97 7.75
C GLU A 69 20.43 3.97 8.87
N THR A 70 19.81 3.48 9.94
CA THR A 70 19.49 4.28 11.13
C THR A 70 20.68 4.35 12.08
#